data_AF-A0A1E3Q3E7-F1
#
_entry.id   AF-A0A1E3Q3E7-F1
#
_cell.length_a   1.000
_cell.length_b   1.000
_cell.length_c   1.000
_cell.angle_alpha   90.00
_cell.angle_beta   90.00
_cell.angle_gamma   90.00
#
_symmetry.space_group_name_H-M   'P 1'
#
loop_
_entity.id
_entity.type
_entity.pdbx_description
1 polymer ?
#
loop_
_entity_poly.entity_id
_entity_poly.type
_entity_poly.pdbx_seq_one_letter_code
_entity_poly.pdbx_strand_id
1 'polypeptide(L)'
;MLLRPIRQTRLFLLVFAALCFGVNLYYSSRIYGPLGAGLWTTKSSRNAIDTTPPTVRTPRGCVDPYKMPGYMYTTEDREKTRWIPFYPSFFDLPALPETAYPHPEDMGDILLNNRAVDDVILNTAPVPWFRMMREYYAYLKKVADAKESHQPEPELSAQEEFVRVHMSWTKNRRILLMGDSLDRNQLQYICEDMGHEFVEEGGPYRTKQTTAYCHIPLINITFVQWHIAGMYTFRPKWWWMPMKLVSFEDRFKEIFEPVSMHRVIGPSGSGPDLILMQSGLWDQVAFLSGAHFHRMQALPENNRTKFVIGRPREPLTVDQLRFVSKRFIKFVEFMKDVFGDNVPMMYRSSNVRKDGKDEDAGILSIDRMLRSLVTTRFNMEIFDWSRLAYGATSEYKDFIHFSKGRMSWLFSDMLLHYLFRASGGVEIEGVVKTWPQEKTMHDLKANWEVCHDYLVDTTNR
;
A
#
# COMPACT_ATOMS: atom_id res chain seq x y z
N MET A 1 36.82 -41.38 -61.21
CA MET A 1 36.53 -40.15 -61.97
C MET A 1 35.29 -39.51 -61.35
N LEU A 2 35.46 -38.33 -60.75
CA LEU A 2 34.46 -37.28 -60.42
C LEU A 2 33.26 -37.65 -59.50
N LEU A 3 32.75 -36.86 -58.55
CA LEU A 3 33.10 -35.63 -57.81
C LEU A 3 32.00 -35.49 -56.72
N ARG A 4 32.32 -34.97 -55.52
CA ARG A 4 31.34 -34.43 -54.54
C ARG A 4 30.81 -33.07 -55.06
N PRO A 5 29.66 -32.54 -54.56
CA PRO A 5 29.74 -31.63 -53.40
C PRO A 5 28.52 -31.61 -52.44
N ILE A 6 28.83 -31.46 -51.13
CA ILE A 6 27.95 -30.90 -50.09
C ILE A 6 28.60 -29.59 -49.66
N ARG A 7 28.10 -28.44 -50.13
CA ARG A 7 28.51 -27.09 -49.67
C ARG A 7 27.43 -26.05 -50.05
N GLN A 8 26.28 -26.04 -49.38
CA GLN A 8 25.39 -24.86 -49.43
C GLN A 8 24.70 -24.50 -48.10
N THR A 9 24.66 -25.38 -47.10
CA THR A 9 23.92 -25.12 -45.86
C THR A 9 24.63 -24.24 -44.83
N ARG A 10 25.95 -24.03 -44.93
CA ARG A 10 26.71 -23.22 -43.94
C ARG A 10 26.70 -21.71 -44.25
N LEU A 11 26.41 -21.29 -45.48
CA LEU A 11 26.43 -19.87 -45.85
C LEU A 11 25.13 -19.15 -45.41
N PHE A 12 23.99 -19.85 -45.42
CA PHE A 12 22.70 -19.28 -45.04
C PHE A 12 22.61 -18.96 -43.53
N LEU A 13 23.22 -19.78 -42.67
CA LEU A 13 23.22 -19.57 -41.22
C LEU A 13 24.11 -18.39 -40.77
N LEU A 14 25.20 -18.10 -41.49
CA LEU A 14 26.09 -16.98 -41.17
C LEU A 14 25.50 -15.63 -41.58
N VAL A 15 24.75 -15.57 -42.70
CA VAL A 15 24.10 -14.33 -43.14
C VAL A 15 22.92 -13.96 -42.24
N PHE A 16 22.18 -14.95 -41.72
CA PHE A 16 21.05 -14.68 -40.81
C PHE A 16 21.52 -14.21 -39.42
N ALA A 17 22.62 -14.75 -38.90
CA ALA A 17 23.19 -14.31 -37.62
C ALA A 17 23.76 -12.87 -37.67
N ALA A 18 24.36 -12.48 -38.79
CA ALA A 18 24.89 -11.12 -38.98
C ALA A 18 23.76 -10.05 -39.07
N LEU A 19 22.63 -10.39 -39.69
CA LEU A 19 21.47 -9.50 -39.77
C LEU A 19 20.77 -9.31 -38.41
N CYS A 20 20.70 -10.36 -37.58
CA CYS A 20 20.12 -10.24 -36.23
C CYS A 20 21.01 -9.43 -35.26
N PHE A 21 22.33 -9.45 -35.42
CA PHE A 21 23.24 -8.63 -34.61
C PHE A 21 23.28 -7.15 -35.05
N GLY A 22 23.17 -6.87 -36.35
CA GLY A 22 23.17 -5.49 -36.87
C GLY A 22 21.95 -4.67 -36.45
N VAL A 23 20.78 -5.30 -36.34
CA VAL A 23 19.54 -4.61 -35.94
C VAL A 23 19.52 -4.28 -34.43
N ASN A 24 20.17 -5.09 -33.59
CA ASN A 24 20.28 -4.82 -32.15
C ASN A 24 21.25 -3.66 -31.83
N LEU A 25 22.35 -3.51 -32.57
CA LEU A 25 23.31 -2.41 -32.37
C LEU A 25 22.79 -1.05 -32.89
N TYR A 26 21.87 -1.05 -33.86
CA TYR A 26 21.26 0.18 -34.37
C TYR A 26 20.20 0.76 -33.41
N TYR A 27 19.50 -0.08 -32.63
CA TYR A 27 18.49 0.39 -31.68
C TYR A 27 19.05 0.80 -30.30
N SER A 28 20.18 0.25 -29.87
CA SER A 28 20.79 0.63 -28.58
C SER A 28 21.51 1.99 -28.60
N SER A 29 21.88 2.50 -29.79
CA SER A 29 22.64 3.76 -29.93
C SER A 29 21.78 5.04 -30.01
N ARG A 30 20.43 4.94 -29.97
CA ARG A 30 19.53 6.10 -30.00
C ARG A 30 18.78 6.42 -28.70
N ILE A 31 19.03 5.68 -27.61
CA ILE A 31 18.35 5.90 -26.31
C ILE A 31 19.22 6.68 -25.30
N TYR A 32 20.50 6.93 -25.60
CA TYR A 32 21.36 7.77 -24.77
C TYR A 32 21.77 9.05 -25.52
N GLY A 33 20.98 10.11 -25.34
CA GLY A 33 21.39 11.48 -25.66
C GLY A 33 22.45 11.98 -24.65
N PRO A 34 23.36 12.87 -25.06
CA PRO A 34 24.55 13.21 -24.28
C PRO A 34 24.22 14.09 -23.07
N LEU A 35 24.71 13.63 -21.91
CA LEU A 35 24.82 14.39 -20.67
C LEU A 35 25.58 15.70 -20.91
N GLY A 36 24.89 16.82 -20.73
CA GLY A 36 25.48 18.15 -20.67
C GLY A 36 26.25 18.32 -19.37
N ALA A 37 27.58 18.22 -19.45
CA ALA A 37 28.50 18.65 -18.42
C ALA A 37 28.46 20.19 -18.29
N GLY A 38 27.93 20.69 -17.18
CA GLY A 38 27.99 22.09 -16.80
C GLY A 38 28.71 22.25 -15.47
N LEU A 39 30.02 22.50 -15.53
CA LEU A 39 30.82 23.03 -14.42
C LEU A 39 30.26 24.40 -14.00
N TRP A 40 29.94 24.58 -12.71
CA TRP A 40 30.06 25.87 -12.05
C TRP A 40 30.59 25.68 -10.62
N THR A 41 31.86 26.02 -10.44
CA THR A 41 32.44 26.37 -9.14
C THR A 41 32.18 27.85 -8.85
N THR A 42 31.77 28.20 -7.63
CA THR A 42 32.42 29.25 -6.81
C THR A 42 31.84 29.29 -5.39
N LYS A 43 32.74 29.55 -4.43
CA LYS A 43 32.57 29.63 -2.97
C LYS A 43 31.88 30.94 -2.50
N SER A 44 31.31 30.85 -1.28
CA SER A 44 31.28 31.86 -0.19
C SER A 44 30.36 33.09 -0.42
N SER A 45 29.37 33.42 0.43
CA SER A 45 29.53 33.93 1.80
C SER A 45 28.19 34.43 2.39
N ARG A 46 28.09 34.37 3.73
CA ARG A 46 27.43 35.29 4.69
C ARG A 46 25.89 35.48 4.71
N ASN A 47 25.34 34.99 5.81
CA ASN A 47 24.29 35.55 6.68
C ASN A 47 23.57 36.81 6.19
N ALA A 48 22.34 36.63 5.72
CA ALA A 48 21.27 37.61 5.82
C ALA A 48 20.14 36.97 6.64
N ILE A 49 19.72 37.65 7.71
CA ILE A 49 18.53 37.31 8.48
C ILE A 49 17.34 37.68 7.60
N ASP A 50 16.70 36.66 7.04
CA ASP A 50 15.52 36.80 6.19
C ASP A 50 14.28 36.96 7.07
N THR A 51 13.63 38.12 6.98
CA THR A 51 12.41 38.47 7.74
C THR A 51 11.13 38.12 6.98
N THR A 52 11.17 37.25 5.98
CA THR A 52 9.95 36.70 5.37
C THR A 52 9.20 35.78 6.35
N PRO A 53 7.85 35.82 6.41
CA PRO A 53 7.07 34.82 7.13
C PRO A 53 7.44 33.42 6.63
N PRO A 54 7.39 32.38 7.48
CA PRO A 54 7.94 31.07 7.14
C PRO A 54 7.17 30.50 5.96
N THR A 55 7.67 30.70 4.75
CA THR A 55 7.37 29.84 3.63
C THR A 55 7.83 28.47 4.08
N VAL A 56 6.90 27.54 4.27
CA VAL A 56 7.19 26.13 4.55
C VAL A 56 8.06 25.65 3.40
N ARG A 57 9.39 25.74 3.58
CA ARG A 57 10.33 25.18 2.61
C ARG A 57 10.08 23.70 2.64
N THR A 58 9.62 23.15 1.52
CA THR A 58 9.48 21.71 1.37
C THR A 58 10.76 21.04 1.84
N PRO A 59 10.70 20.07 2.77
CA PRO A 59 11.90 19.37 3.19
C PRO A 59 12.59 18.76 1.96
N ARG A 60 13.84 19.14 1.69
CA ARG A 60 14.67 18.38 0.75
C ARG A 60 14.69 16.94 1.25
N GLY A 61 14.29 15.98 0.42
CA GLY A 61 14.34 14.56 0.74
C GLY A 61 13.04 13.91 1.23
N CYS A 62 11.86 14.48 0.96
CA CYS A 62 10.61 13.72 1.10
C CYS A 62 10.69 12.43 0.26
N VAL A 63 10.60 11.29 0.92
CA VAL A 63 10.66 9.96 0.31
C VAL A 63 9.59 9.09 0.96
N ASP A 64 8.87 8.32 0.16
CA ASP A 64 7.96 7.30 0.66
C ASP A 64 8.73 5.98 0.82
N PRO A 65 9.08 5.58 2.05
CA PRO A 65 9.90 4.40 2.27
C PRO A 65 9.22 3.12 1.78
N TYR A 66 7.89 3.06 1.80
CA TYR A 66 7.12 1.89 1.39
C TYR A 66 6.96 1.78 -0.13
N LYS A 67 7.34 2.81 -0.90
CA LYS A 67 7.41 2.77 -2.37
C LYS A 67 8.82 2.50 -2.89
N MET A 68 9.85 2.69 -2.08
CA MET A 68 11.23 2.37 -2.45
C MET A 68 11.45 0.84 -2.57
N PRO A 69 12.40 0.39 -3.40
CA PRO A 69 12.98 -0.95 -3.29
C PRO A 69 13.53 -1.18 -1.87
N GLY A 70 13.50 -2.43 -1.40
CA GLY A 70 13.90 -2.73 -0.04
C GLY A 70 13.82 -4.21 0.30
N TYR A 71 14.08 -4.50 1.56
CA TYR A 71 14.14 -5.81 2.15
C TYR A 71 13.05 -5.99 3.21
N MET A 72 12.35 -7.13 3.17
CA MET A 72 11.37 -7.50 4.17
C MET A 72 12.08 -8.22 5.33
N TYR A 73 12.33 -7.50 6.42
CA TYR A 73 12.88 -8.10 7.63
C TYR A 73 11.76 -8.74 8.46
N THR A 74 11.91 -10.04 8.70
CA THR A 74 10.92 -10.83 9.46
C THR A 74 11.62 -11.68 10.51
N THR A 75 10.99 -11.80 11.68
CA THR A 75 11.44 -12.70 12.76
C THR A 75 10.29 -13.60 13.20
N GLU A 76 10.53 -14.50 14.16
CA GLU A 76 9.45 -15.26 14.81
C GLU A 76 8.51 -14.33 15.59
N ASP A 77 9.06 -13.26 16.17
CA ASP A 77 8.29 -12.16 16.73
C ASP A 77 7.77 -11.28 15.59
N ARG A 78 6.47 -11.39 15.31
CA ARG A 78 5.82 -10.62 14.24
C ARG A 78 5.87 -9.11 14.47
N GLU A 79 6.01 -8.64 15.72
CA GLU A 79 6.06 -7.21 16.05
C GLU A 79 7.39 -6.56 15.65
N LYS A 80 8.39 -7.38 15.32
CA LYS A 80 9.68 -6.96 14.77
C LYS A 80 9.71 -6.98 13.24
N THR A 81 8.61 -7.31 12.57
CA THR A 81 8.53 -7.22 11.12
C THR A 81 8.76 -5.77 10.69
N ARG A 82 9.62 -5.56 9.69
CA ARG A 82 9.95 -4.24 9.14
C ARG A 82 10.13 -4.31 7.63
N TRP A 83 9.73 -3.24 6.96
CA TRP A 83 10.23 -2.95 5.62
C TRP A 83 11.49 -2.10 5.73
N ILE A 84 12.59 -2.51 5.11
CA ILE A 84 13.88 -1.81 5.15
C ILE A 84 14.20 -1.31 3.73
N PRO A 85 13.99 -0.01 3.42
CA PRO A 85 14.31 0.53 2.11
C PRO A 85 15.82 0.49 1.82
N PHE A 86 16.18 0.26 0.56
CA PHE A 86 17.57 0.37 0.09
C PHE A 86 17.91 1.84 -0.22
N TYR A 87 18.13 2.63 0.82
CA TYR A 87 18.65 3.99 0.68
C TYR A 87 20.08 3.98 0.10
N PRO A 88 20.57 5.10 -0.47
CA PRO A 88 21.95 5.18 -0.98
C PRO A 88 23.00 4.69 0.03
N SER A 89 22.81 5.00 1.31
CA SER A 89 23.66 4.56 2.42
C SER A 89 23.80 3.04 2.57
N PHE A 90 22.84 2.25 2.07
CA PHE A 90 22.93 0.79 2.04
C PHE A 90 24.06 0.32 1.11
N PHE A 91 24.29 1.01 0.00
CA PHE A 91 25.32 0.66 -0.98
C PHE A 91 26.72 1.14 -0.56
N ASP A 92 26.79 2.03 0.42
CA ASP A 92 28.03 2.52 1.03
C ASP A 92 28.52 1.65 2.21
N LEU A 93 27.77 0.60 2.56
CA LEU A 93 28.17 -0.32 3.62
C LEU A 93 29.49 -1.04 3.30
N PRO A 94 30.32 -1.36 4.30
CA PRO A 94 31.54 -2.12 4.09
C PRO A 94 31.24 -3.44 3.38
N ALA A 95 32.07 -3.77 2.38
CA ALA A 95 31.98 -5.05 1.69
C ALA A 95 32.19 -6.21 2.68
N LEU A 96 31.35 -7.24 2.59
CA LEU A 96 31.52 -8.45 3.38
C LEU A 96 32.81 -9.17 2.95
N PRO A 97 33.57 -9.79 3.87
CA PRO A 97 34.78 -10.56 3.51
C PRO A 97 34.53 -11.59 2.40
N GLU A 98 33.35 -12.20 2.40
CA GLU A 98 32.88 -13.20 1.42
C GLU A 98 32.73 -12.64 -0.01
N THR A 99 32.82 -11.32 -0.20
CA THR A 99 32.77 -10.68 -1.52
C THR A 99 34.15 -10.50 -2.17
N ALA A 100 35.23 -10.85 -1.48
CA ALA A 100 36.59 -10.70 -2.00
C ALA A 100 36.85 -11.62 -3.23
N TYR A 101 37.59 -11.10 -4.22
CA TYR A 101 38.10 -11.88 -5.35
C TYR A 101 39.62 -11.70 -5.51
N PRO A 102 40.42 -12.79 -5.60
CA PRO A 102 39.98 -14.18 -5.52
C PRO A 102 39.43 -14.54 -4.13
N HIS A 103 38.54 -15.53 -4.09
CA HIS A 103 37.97 -16.03 -2.82
C HIS A 103 39.10 -16.55 -1.93
N PRO A 104 39.24 -16.10 -0.67
CA PRO A 104 40.33 -16.53 0.19
C PRO A 104 40.24 -18.04 0.50
N GLU A 105 41.35 -18.77 0.27
CA GLU A 105 41.39 -20.23 0.41
C GLU A 105 41.06 -20.72 1.83
N ASP A 106 41.29 -19.88 2.84
CA ASP A 106 41.05 -20.15 4.26
C ASP A 106 39.61 -19.88 4.70
N MET A 107 38.79 -19.22 3.87
CA MET A 107 37.43 -18.81 4.23
C MET A 107 36.39 -19.93 4.06
N GLY A 108 36.73 -21.02 3.36
CA GLY A 108 35.82 -22.14 3.11
C GLY A 108 34.62 -21.75 2.23
N ASP A 109 33.47 -22.40 2.41
CA ASP A 109 32.25 -22.09 1.66
C ASP A 109 31.61 -20.78 2.15
N ILE A 110 30.97 -20.03 1.23
CA ILE A 110 30.21 -18.83 1.58
C ILE A 110 28.90 -19.26 2.27
N LEU A 111 28.83 -19.11 3.59
CA LEU A 111 27.68 -19.47 4.44
C LEU A 111 27.04 -18.24 5.09
N LEU A 112 26.18 -17.54 4.35
CA LEU A 112 25.44 -16.37 4.83
C LEU A 112 24.15 -16.78 5.58
N ASN A 113 24.28 -17.52 6.67
CA ASN A 113 23.15 -18.05 7.43
C ASN A 113 22.60 -17.09 8.51
N ASN A 114 23.34 -16.02 8.82
CA ASN A 114 22.90 -15.03 9.80
C ASN A 114 21.71 -14.22 9.24
N ARG A 115 20.56 -14.35 9.90
CA ARG A 115 19.34 -13.63 9.54
C ARG A 115 19.18 -12.31 10.31
N ALA A 116 20.07 -12.01 11.26
CA ALA A 116 20.05 -10.74 11.96
C ALA A 116 20.42 -9.61 10.99
N VAL A 117 19.76 -8.48 11.15
CA VAL A 117 20.06 -7.24 10.42
C VAL A 117 20.83 -6.33 11.37
N ASP A 118 21.91 -5.73 10.88
CA ASP A 118 22.70 -4.75 11.63
C ASP A 118 21.81 -3.57 12.07
N ASP A 119 21.99 -3.09 13.30
CA ASP A 119 21.24 -1.95 13.85
C ASP A 119 21.35 -0.71 12.97
N VAL A 120 22.50 -0.46 12.32
CA VAL A 120 22.69 0.65 11.38
C VAL A 120 21.69 0.57 10.22
N ILE A 121 21.47 -0.63 9.68
CA ILE A 121 20.51 -0.87 8.60
C ILE A 121 19.09 -0.80 9.15
N LEU A 122 18.83 -1.46 10.28
CA LEU A 122 17.50 -1.51 10.89
C LEU A 122 16.99 -0.12 11.29
N ASN A 123 17.88 0.78 11.71
CA ASN A 123 17.54 2.16 12.08
C ASN A 123 17.11 3.04 10.89
N THR A 124 17.35 2.59 9.65
CA THR A 124 16.82 3.27 8.44
C THR A 124 15.39 2.83 8.10
N ALA A 125 14.91 1.73 8.69
CA ALA A 125 13.55 1.27 8.50
C ALA A 125 12.54 2.29 9.04
N PRO A 126 11.32 2.35 8.50
CA PRO A 126 10.30 3.22 9.04
C PRO A 126 10.03 2.95 10.51
N VAL A 127 9.71 4.01 11.24
CA VAL A 127 9.32 3.94 12.65
C VAL A 127 8.19 2.91 12.83
N PRO A 128 8.26 2.01 13.82
CA PRO A 128 7.24 1.00 14.06
C PRO A 128 6.00 1.59 14.74
N TRP A 129 5.27 2.40 13.99
CA TRP A 129 4.15 3.19 14.48
C TRP A 129 3.08 2.36 15.19
N PHE A 130 2.79 1.13 14.72
CA PHE A 130 1.79 0.28 15.34
C PHE A 130 2.25 -0.26 16.69
N ARG A 131 3.54 -0.63 16.81
CA ARG A 131 4.14 -0.99 18.09
C ARG A 131 4.06 0.20 19.07
N MET A 132 4.47 1.38 18.63
CA MET A 132 4.41 2.59 19.46
C MET A 132 2.98 2.94 19.87
N MET A 133 2.00 2.72 18.99
CA MET A 133 0.59 2.95 19.31
C MET A 133 0.07 1.97 20.38
N ARG A 134 0.49 0.70 20.34
CA ARG A 134 0.15 -0.28 21.39
C ARG A 134 0.80 0.08 22.72
N GLU A 135 2.07 0.47 22.71
CA GLU A 135 2.78 0.95 23.90
C GLU A 135 2.09 2.20 24.49
N TYR A 136 1.69 3.14 23.64
CA TYR A 136 0.95 4.33 24.05
C TYR A 136 -0.41 4.00 24.68
N TYR A 137 -1.17 3.11 24.05
CA TYR A 137 -2.46 2.66 24.58
C TYR A 137 -2.31 1.95 25.93
N ALA A 138 -1.29 1.09 26.07
CA ALA A 138 -1.00 0.40 27.32
C ALA A 138 -0.66 1.40 28.44
N TYR A 139 0.13 2.44 28.15
CA TYR A 139 0.38 3.53 29.09
C TYR A 139 -0.94 4.22 29.50
N LEU A 140 -1.75 4.66 28.54
CA LEU A 140 -3.02 5.34 28.83
C LEU A 140 -3.93 4.47 29.69
N LYS A 141 -3.93 3.16 29.46
CA LYS A 141 -4.69 2.20 30.26
C LYS A 141 -4.19 2.15 31.70
N LYS A 142 -2.87 2.06 31.93
CA LYS A 142 -2.30 2.10 33.29
C LYS A 142 -2.73 3.37 34.05
N VAL A 143 -2.71 4.53 33.37
CA VAL A 143 -3.14 5.81 33.96
C VAL A 143 -4.64 5.81 34.28
N ALA A 144 -5.46 5.31 33.36
CA ALA A 144 -6.90 5.20 33.57
C ALA A 144 -7.23 4.29 34.77
N ASP A 145 -6.60 3.11 34.82
CA ASP A 145 -6.80 2.11 35.88
C ASP A 145 -6.32 2.65 37.25
N ALA A 146 -5.19 3.37 37.30
CA ALA A 146 -4.69 4.03 38.51
C ALA A 146 -5.65 5.12 39.00
N LYS A 147 -6.17 5.94 38.08
CA LYS A 147 -7.15 6.99 38.39
C LYS A 147 -8.46 6.40 38.94
N GLU A 148 -8.97 5.34 38.32
CA GLU A 148 -10.16 4.62 38.79
C GLU A 148 -9.93 4.02 40.19
N SER A 149 -8.74 3.49 40.42
CA SER A 149 -8.34 2.89 41.71
C SER A 149 -7.88 3.89 42.76
N HIS A 150 -7.94 5.20 42.49
CA HIS A 150 -7.46 6.28 43.37
C HIS A 150 -5.98 6.10 43.80
N GLN A 151 -5.18 5.48 42.94
CA GLN A 151 -3.74 5.29 43.11
C GLN A 151 -2.98 6.47 42.49
N PRO A 152 -1.74 6.75 42.93
CA PRO A 152 -0.88 7.72 42.24
C PRO A 152 -0.66 7.31 40.79
N GLU A 153 -0.42 8.30 39.92
CA GLU A 153 -0.06 8.03 38.52
C GLU A 153 1.21 7.16 38.47
N PRO A 154 1.26 6.12 37.62
CA PRO A 154 2.43 5.27 37.51
C PRO A 154 3.67 6.07 37.09
N GLU A 155 4.80 5.81 37.73
CA GLU A 155 6.10 6.31 37.26
C GLU A 155 6.41 5.76 35.88
N LEU A 156 6.90 6.63 34.98
CA LEU A 156 7.19 6.27 33.60
C LEU A 156 8.67 6.02 33.41
N SER A 157 8.98 4.93 32.72
CA SER A 157 10.30 4.75 32.12
C SER A 157 10.56 5.83 31.06
N ALA A 158 11.83 6.08 30.75
CA ALA A 158 12.20 7.03 29.70
C ALA A 158 11.57 6.69 28.34
N GLN A 159 11.40 5.39 28.04
CA GLN A 159 10.73 4.92 26.83
C GLN A 159 9.22 5.22 26.84
N GLU A 160 8.55 4.95 27.96
CA GLU A 160 7.12 5.27 28.10
C GLU A 160 6.86 6.76 28.00
N GLU A 161 7.73 7.59 28.60
CA GLU A 161 7.65 9.05 28.48
C GLU A 161 7.85 9.51 27.04
N PHE A 162 8.84 8.96 26.34
CA PHE A 162 9.06 9.24 24.92
C PHE A 162 7.82 8.92 24.08
N VAL A 163 7.24 7.71 24.25
CA VAL A 163 6.04 7.28 23.53
C VAL A 163 4.84 8.18 23.89
N ARG A 164 4.66 8.51 25.18
CA ARG A 164 3.57 9.37 25.65
C ARG A 164 3.55 10.72 24.95
N VAL A 165 4.71 11.37 24.89
CA VAL A 165 4.86 12.70 24.28
C VAL A 165 4.64 12.62 22.77
N HIS A 166 5.24 11.63 22.11
CA HIS A 166 5.33 11.58 20.65
C HIS A 166 4.21 10.81 19.95
N MET A 167 3.32 10.12 20.67
CA MET A 167 2.15 9.42 20.08
C MET A 167 0.82 10.16 20.26
N SER A 168 0.83 11.34 20.88
CA SER A 168 -0.38 12.15 21.11
C SER A 168 -1.14 12.51 19.82
N TRP A 169 -0.46 12.59 18.67
CA TRP A 169 -1.06 12.87 17.36
C TRP A 169 -2.06 11.82 16.89
N THR A 170 -2.00 10.60 17.43
CA THR A 170 -2.95 9.52 17.13
C THR A 170 -4.33 9.76 17.73
N LYS A 171 -4.45 10.73 18.65
CA LYS A 171 -5.70 11.01 19.34
C LYS A 171 -6.76 11.59 18.41
N ASN A 172 -8.02 11.18 18.65
CA ASN A 172 -9.20 11.69 17.96
C ASN A 172 -9.20 11.48 16.44
N ARG A 173 -8.56 10.42 15.92
CA ARG A 173 -8.42 10.19 14.47
C ARG A 173 -9.49 9.29 13.88
N ARG A 174 -9.81 9.50 12.61
CA ARG A 174 -10.76 8.72 11.81
C ARG A 174 -10.08 8.23 10.53
N ILE A 175 -10.06 6.93 10.32
CA ILE A 175 -9.52 6.32 9.10
C ILE A 175 -10.63 5.56 8.40
N LEU A 176 -10.77 5.77 7.10
CA LEU A 176 -11.73 5.06 6.27
C LEU A 176 -11.02 4.16 5.25
N LEU A 177 -11.29 2.86 5.32
CA LEU A 177 -10.87 1.85 4.36
C LEU A 177 -12.04 1.52 3.43
N MET A 178 -11.97 1.97 2.18
CA MET A 178 -12.95 1.68 1.15
C MET A 178 -12.42 0.55 0.26
N GLY A 179 -12.82 -0.67 0.54
CA GLY A 179 -12.23 -1.84 -0.12
C GLY A 179 -13.08 -3.07 0.11
N ASP A 180 -12.54 -4.25 -0.11
CA ASP A 180 -13.30 -5.49 -0.03
C ASP A 180 -12.97 -6.29 1.26
N SER A 181 -13.13 -7.61 1.21
CA SER A 181 -12.86 -8.51 2.34
C SER A 181 -11.39 -8.56 2.74
N LEU A 182 -10.47 -8.16 1.85
CA LEU A 182 -9.05 -8.07 2.12
C LEU A 182 -8.76 -7.00 3.18
N ASP A 183 -9.25 -5.79 2.97
CA ASP A 183 -9.05 -4.66 3.88
C ASP A 183 -9.88 -4.82 5.15
N ARG A 184 -11.07 -5.45 5.04
CA ARG A 184 -11.87 -5.84 6.21
C ARG A 184 -11.11 -6.77 7.15
N ASN A 185 -10.41 -7.76 6.62
CA ASN A 185 -9.61 -8.67 7.45
C ASN A 185 -8.41 -7.96 8.07
N GLN A 186 -7.73 -7.06 7.34
CA GLN A 186 -6.64 -6.27 7.92
C GLN A 186 -7.13 -5.41 9.09
N LEU A 187 -8.30 -4.77 8.93
CA LEU A 187 -8.91 -4.02 10.01
C LEU A 187 -9.25 -4.92 11.22
N GLN A 188 -9.84 -6.09 10.98
CA GLN A 188 -10.11 -7.05 12.04
C GLN A 188 -8.82 -7.37 12.83
N TYR A 189 -7.70 -7.60 12.16
CA TYR A 189 -6.43 -7.90 12.81
C TYR A 189 -5.88 -6.73 13.61
N ILE A 190 -6.01 -5.49 13.11
CA ILE A 190 -5.67 -4.28 13.87
C ILE A 190 -6.46 -4.24 15.18
N CYS A 191 -7.78 -4.48 15.14
CA CYS A 191 -8.63 -4.46 16.33
C CYS A 191 -8.20 -5.49 17.36
N GLU A 192 -8.04 -6.73 16.92
CA GLU A 192 -7.67 -7.82 17.80
C GLU A 192 -6.26 -7.60 18.40
N ASP A 193 -5.32 -7.03 17.65
CA ASP A 193 -3.97 -6.72 18.14
C ASP A 193 -3.94 -5.56 19.14
N MET A 194 -4.92 -4.65 19.04
CA MET A 194 -5.18 -3.62 20.04
C MET A 194 -6.04 -4.11 21.22
N GLY A 195 -6.53 -5.35 21.18
CA GLY A 195 -7.41 -5.90 22.22
C GLY A 195 -8.84 -5.34 22.20
N HIS A 196 -9.32 -4.89 21.04
CA HIS A 196 -10.64 -4.29 20.87
C HIS A 196 -11.53 -5.09 19.91
N GLU A 197 -12.84 -4.90 20.06
CA GLU A 197 -13.83 -5.57 19.23
C GLU A 197 -13.83 -5.03 17.79
N PHE A 198 -13.86 -5.96 16.84
CA PHE A 198 -14.18 -5.68 15.45
C PHE A 198 -15.69 -5.86 15.23
N VAL A 199 -16.40 -4.78 14.95
CA VAL A 199 -17.86 -4.78 14.85
C VAL A 199 -18.29 -4.71 13.39
N GLU A 200 -18.95 -5.76 12.89
CA GLU A 200 -19.63 -5.72 11.59
C GLU A 200 -21.06 -5.20 11.76
N GLU A 201 -21.42 -4.14 11.03
CA GLU A 201 -22.78 -3.60 11.02
C GLU A 201 -23.46 -3.93 9.70
N GLY A 202 -24.47 -4.80 9.74
CA GLY A 202 -25.13 -5.37 8.56
C GLY A 202 -26.01 -4.43 7.73
N GLY A 203 -26.10 -3.16 8.11
CA GLY A 203 -27.11 -2.21 7.62
C GLY A 203 -28.55 -2.71 7.80
N PRO A 204 -29.53 -2.11 7.08
CA PRO A 204 -30.94 -2.51 7.18
C PRO A 204 -31.18 -3.96 6.73
N TYR A 205 -30.26 -4.52 5.95
CA TYR A 205 -30.35 -5.88 5.43
C TYR A 205 -29.79 -6.96 6.36
N ARG A 206 -29.17 -6.56 7.48
CA ARG A 206 -28.50 -7.45 8.45
C ARG A 206 -27.55 -8.45 7.78
N THR A 207 -27.00 -8.09 6.61
CA THR A 207 -26.06 -8.94 5.88
C THR A 207 -24.66 -8.67 6.39
N LYS A 208 -23.97 -9.72 6.83
CA LYS A 208 -22.52 -9.70 7.03
C LYS A 208 -21.83 -9.15 5.76
N GLN A 209 -20.65 -8.55 5.88
CA GLN A 209 -19.87 -8.02 4.74
C GLN A 209 -20.42 -6.71 4.12
N THR A 210 -20.89 -5.79 4.95
CA THR A 210 -21.44 -4.48 4.52
C THR A 210 -20.55 -3.32 4.95
N THR A 211 -20.54 -3.01 6.24
CA THR A 211 -19.59 -2.08 6.85
C THR A 211 -19.09 -2.66 8.16
N ALA A 212 -17.90 -2.27 8.57
CA ALA A 212 -17.34 -2.66 9.85
C ALA A 212 -16.57 -1.49 10.47
N TYR A 213 -16.40 -1.51 11.79
CA TYR A 213 -15.58 -0.51 12.46
C TYR A 213 -14.86 -1.08 13.67
N CYS A 214 -13.90 -0.28 14.13
CA CYS A 214 -13.04 -0.54 15.26
C CYS A 214 -12.82 0.77 15.99
N HIS A 215 -13.16 0.82 17.28
CA HIS A 215 -12.95 2.02 18.09
C HIS A 215 -12.00 1.70 19.25
N ILE A 216 -10.94 2.49 19.37
CA ILE A 216 -9.91 2.38 20.41
C ILE A 216 -10.13 3.53 21.41
N PRO A 217 -10.78 3.30 22.57
CA PRO A 217 -11.40 4.38 23.35
C PRO A 217 -10.43 5.39 23.96
N LEU A 218 -9.32 4.94 24.56
CA LEU A 218 -8.40 5.84 25.30
C LEU A 218 -7.64 6.82 24.37
N ILE A 219 -7.45 6.43 23.12
CA ILE A 219 -6.88 7.29 22.08
C ILE A 219 -8.01 7.97 21.28
N ASN A 220 -9.25 7.50 21.39
CA ASN A 220 -10.38 7.91 20.57
C ASN A 220 -10.03 7.87 19.07
N ILE A 221 -9.37 6.80 18.62
CA ILE A 221 -9.14 6.55 17.20
C ILE A 221 -10.16 5.54 16.70
N THR A 222 -10.75 5.80 15.54
CA THR A 222 -11.76 4.95 14.92
C THR A 222 -11.33 4.61 13.51
N PHE A 223 -11.31 3.33 13.22
CA PHE A 223 -11.14 2.80 11.88
C PHE A 223 -12.49 2.31 11.38
N VAL A 224 -12.86 2.67 10.16
CA VAL A 224 -14.10 2.24 9.51
C VAL A 224 -13.74 1.58 8.20
N GLN A 225 -14.44 0.50 7.86
CA GLN A 225 -14.30 -0.20 6.60
C GLN A 225 -15.64 -0.24 5.87
N TRP A 226 -15.67 0.29 4.65
CA TRP A 226 -16.80 0.21 3.75
C TRP A 226 -16.53 -0.85 2.70
N HIS A 227 -17.34 -1.92 2.70
CA HIS A 227 -17.15 -3.03 1.78
C HIS A 227 -17.66 -2.67 0.37
N ILE A 228 -16.75 -2.54 -0.59
CA ILE A 228 -17.00 -2.32 -2.01
C ILE A 228 -16.68 -3.61 -2.76
N ALA A 229 -17.68 -4.23 -3.38
CA ALA A 229 -17.52 -5.52 -4.07
C ALA A 229 -17.14 -5.38 -5.56
N GLY A 230 -16.71 -4.19 -5.97
CA GLY A 230 -16.36 -3.85 -7.34
C GLY A 230 -17.13 -2.64 -7.85
N MET A 231 -16.97 -2.37 -9.15
CA MET A 231 -17.41 -1.17 -9.85
C MET A 231 -18.75 -1.33 -10.59
N TYR A 232 -19.42 -2.48 -10.42
CA TYR A 232 -20.71 -2.79 -11.04
C TYR A 232 -21.80 -1.81 -10.58
N THR A 233 -22.73 -1.49 -11.47
CA THR A 233 -23.85 -0.55 -11.22
C THR A 233 -25.13 -1.24 -10.75
N PHE A 234 -25.16 -2.56 -10.75
CA PHE A 234 -26.33 -3.36 -10.38
C PHE A 234 -25.87 -4.73 -9.89
N ARG A 235 -26.79 -5.52 -9.32
CA ARG A 235 -26.58 -6.95 -9.02
C ARG A 235 -27.07 -7.82 -10.19
N PRO A 236 -26.18 -8.44 -10.99
CA PRO A 236 -26.58 -9.38 -12.02
C PRO A 236 -27.28 -10.62 -11.44
N LYS A 237 -28.15 -11.26 -12.23
CA LYS A 237 -28.84 -12.50 -11.81
C LYS A 237 -27.88 -13.64 -11.45
N TRP A 238 -26.70 -13.68 -12.05
CA TRP A 238 -25.65 -14.68 -11.83
C TRP A 238 -24.70 -14.33 -10.68
N TRP A 239 -24.92 -13.22 -9.96
CA TRP A 239 -24.02 -12.77 -8.91
C TRP A 239 -23.96 -13.78 -7.76
N TRP A 240 -22.77 -14.33 -7.49
CA TRP A 240 -22.58 -15.44 -6.54
C TRP A 240 -22.43 -14.98 -5.10
N MET A 241 -22.07 -13.71 -4.86
CA MET A 241 -21.94 -13.20 -3.49
C MET A 241 -23.33 -12.91 -2.90
N PRO A 242 -23.55 -13.23 -1.62
CA PRO A 242 -24.84 -13.05 -0.94
C PRO A 242 -25.13 -11.58 -0.57
N MET A 243 -24.70 -10.62 -1.39
CA MET A 243 -24.91 -9.20 -1.17
C MET A 243 -26.13 -8.71 -1.95
N LYS A 244 -27.01 -7.94 -1.30
CA LYS A 244 -28.19 -7.35 -1.95
C LYS A 244 -27.82 -6.15 -2.82
N LEU A 245 -27.04 -5.23 -2.27
CA LEU A 245 -26.58 -4.02 -2.96
C LEU A 245 -25.14 -4.20 -3.45
N VAL A 246 -24.92 -3.95 -4.75
CA VAL A 246 -23.60 -4.09 -5.39
C VAL A 246 -23.01 -2.73 -5.76
N SER A 247 -23.81 -1.81 -6.30
CA SER A 247 -23.35 -0.47 -6.66
C SER A 247 -22.84 0.29 -5.44
N PHE A 248 -21.81 1.11 -5.61
CA PHE A 248 -21.31 1.92 -4.51
C PHE A 248 -22.32 3.02 -4.14
N GLU A 249 -23.09 3.51 -5.11
CA GLU A 249 -24.10 4.54 -4.92
C GLU A 249 -25.23 4.05 -3.99
N ASP A 250 -25.82 2.89 -4.29
CA ASP A 250 -26.90 2.34 -3.44
C ASP A 250 -26.36 1.95 -2.07
N ARG A 251 -25.14 1.37 -2.01
CA ARG A 251 -24.50 1.04 -0.74
C ARG A 251 -24.21 2.28 0.10
N PHE A 252 -23.79 3.39 -0.51
CA PHE A 252 -23.58 4.63 0.21
C PHE A 252 -24.88 5.11 0.84
N LYS A 253 -25.92 5.28 0.02
CA LYS A 253 -27.21 5.83 0.43
C LYS A 253 -27.95 4.95 1.46
N GLU A 254 -27.89 3.63 1.29
CA GLU A 254 -28.68 2.70 2.11
C GLU A 254 -27.91 2.08 3.27
N ILE A 255 -26.57 2.14 3.25
CA ILE A 255 -25.72 1.50 4.26
C ILE A 255 -24.74 2.50 4.84
N PHE A 256 -23.79 3.00 4.06
CA PHE A 256 -22.63 3.69 4.62
C PHE A 256 -22.99 5.01 5.29
N GLU A 257 -23.76 5.84 4.61
CA GLU A 257 -24.23 7.13 5.12
C GLU A 257 -25.08 6.95 6.39
N PRO A 258 -26.20 6.20 6.38
CA PRO A 258 -27.06 6.10 7.55
C PRO A 258 -26.44 5.35 8.74
N VAL A 259 -25.50 4.43 8.50
CA VAL A 259 -24.98 3.53 9.55
C VAL A 259 -23.64 3.98 10.11
N SER A 260 -22.79 4.62 9.31
CA SER A 260 -21.38 4.83 9.69
C SER A 260 -20.85 6.24 9.44
N MET A 261 -21.61 7.15 8.84
CA MET A 261 -21.14 8.52 8.55
C MET A 261 -20.70 9.26 9.82
N HIS A 262 -21.44 9.12 10.93
CA HIS A 262 -21.09 9.74 12.21
C HIS A 262 -19.77 9.24 12.80
N ARG A 263 -19.24 8.10 12.33
CA ARG A 263 -17.96 7.53 12.76
C ARG A 263 -16.79 7.88 11.86
N VAL A 264 -17.03 8.41 10.66
CA VAL A 264 -15.93 8.75 9.73
C VAL A 264 -15.53 10.22 9.80
N ILE A 265 -16.41 11.10 10.28
CA ILE A 265 -16.09 12.53 10.38
C ILE A 265 -15.14 12.76 11.56
N GLY A 266 -13.93 13.22 11.26
CA GLY A 266 -12.90 13.55 12.24
C GLY A 266 -13.00 14.98 12.78
N PRO A 267 -12.06 15.39 13.64
CA PRO A 267 -12.05 16.70 14.27
C PRO A 267 -11.93 17.88 13.29
N SER A 268 -11.43 17.64 12.08
CA SER A 268 -11.38 18.65 11.01
C SER A 268 -12.77 19.04 10.49
N GLY A 269 -13.81 18.25 10.79
CA GLY A 269 -15.19 18.49 10.39
C GLY A 269 -15.50 18.26 8.90
N SER A 270 -14.49 17.99 8.06
CA SER A 270 -14.64 17.80 6.61
C SER A 270 -14.82 16.33 6.19
N GLY A 271 -14.29 15.40 6.98
CA GLY A 271 -14.31 13.97 6.66
C GLY A 271 -13.33 13.19 7.55
N PRO A 272 -12.93 11.98 7.13
CA PRO A 272 -11.89 11.23 7.83
C PRO A 272 -10.51 11.89 7.69
N ASP A 273 -9.58 11.56 8.60
CA ASP A 273 -8.20 12.03 8.56
C ASP A 273 -7.37 11.35 7.46
N LEU A 274 -7.79 10.16 7.01
CA LEU A 274 -7.19 9.42 5.90
C LEU A 274 -8.20 8.46 5.25
N ILE A 275 -8.25 8.44 3.91
CA ILE A 275 -9.00 7.48 3.11
C ILE A 275 -8.03 6.57 2.35
N LEU A 276 -8.14 5.26 2.53
CA LEU A 276 -7.54 4.28 1.63
C LEU A 276 -8.64 3.65 0.79
N MET A 277 -8.48 3.65 -0.53
CA MET A 277 -9.47 3.06 -1.43
C MET A 277 -8.88 2.07 -2.41
N GLN A 278 -9.58 0.98 -2.66
CA GLN A 278 -9.22 0.01 -3.67
C GLN A 278 -10.44 -0.54 -4.41
N SER A 279 -10.19 -1.04 -5.61
CA SER A 279 -11.11 -1.91 -6.33
C SER A 279 -10.35 -2.88 -7.24
N GLY A 280 -11.06 -3.80 -7.89
CA GLY A 280 -10.53 -4.60 -8.99
C GLY A 280 -10.57 -6.12 -8.80
N LEU A 281 -10.35 -6.64 -7.59
CA LEU A 281 -10.28 -8.10 -7.38
C LEU A 281 -11.62 -8.75 -7.76
N TRP A 282 -12.71 -8.24 -7.18
CA TRP A 282 -14.04 -8.76 -7.45
C TRP A 282 -14.59 -8.36 -8.81
N ASP A 283 -14.11 -7.26 -9.41
CA ASP A 283 -14.40 -6.92 -10.81
C ASP A 283 -13.86 -7.99 -11.77
N GLN A 284 -12.60 -8.40 -11.59
CA GLN A 284 -12.01 -9.47 -12.39
C GLN A 284 -12.83 -10.76 -12.27
N VAL A 285 -13.16 -11.16 -11.03
CA VAL A 285 -13.97 -12.37 -10.80
C VAL A 285 -15.36 -12.20 -11.42
N ALA A 286 -15.97 -11.02 -11.36
CA ALA A 286 -17.31 -10.77 -11.89
C ALA A 286 -17.38 -10.85 -13.41
N PHE A 287 -16.40 -10.29 -14.11
CA PHE A 287 -16.34 -10.40 -15.57
C PHE A 287 -16.28 -11.86 -16.02
N LEU A 288 -15.48 -12.68 -15.33
CA LEU A 288 -15.28 -14.07 -15.66
C LEU A 288 -16.49 -14.94 -15.30
N SER A 289 -17.09 -14.70 -14.13
CA SER A 289 -18.33 -15.36 -13.73
C SER A 289 -19.46 -15.05 -14.71
N GLY A 290 -19.58 -13.79 -15.16
CA GLY A 290 -20.55 -13.39 -16.17
C GLY A 290 -20.32 -14.08 -17.51
N ALA A 291 -19.07 -14.07 -18.01
CA ALA A 291 -18.71 -14.76 -19.24
C ALA A 291 -18.98 -16.27 -19.15
N HIS A 292 -18.60 -16.91 -18.05
CA HIS A 292 -18.90 -18.33 -17.78
C HIS A 292 -20.39 -18.60 -17.78
N PHE A 293 -21.18 -17.82 -17.04
CA PHE A 293 -22.62 -17.98 -16.96
C PHE A 293 -23.28 -17.94 -18.34
N HIS A 294 -22.95 -16.94 -19.16
CA HIS A 294 -23.52 -16.82 -20.50
C HIS A 294 -23.05 -17.94 -21.44
N ARG A 295 -21.79 -18.40 -21.35
CA ARG A 295 -21.32 -19.61 -22.06
C ARG A 295 -22.13 -20.84 -21.66
N MET A 296 -22.38 -21.04 -20.36
CA MET A 296 -23.15 -22.19 -19.87
C MET A 296 -24.62 -22.14 -20.27
N GLN A 297 -25.22 -20.96 -20.37
CA GLN A 297 -26.60 -20.82 -20.85
C GLN A 297 -26.77 -21.27 -22.31
N ALA A 298 -25.73 -21.13 -23.13
CA ALA A 298 -25.73 -21.59 -24.52
C ALA A 298 -25.54 -23.11 -24.66
N LEU A 299 -25.19 -23.82 -23.58
CA LEU A 299 -24.98 -25.26 -23.60
C LEU A 299 -26.22 -26.05 -23.15
N PRO A 300 -26.43 -27.27 -23.69
CA PRO A 300 -27.35 -28.25 -23.13
C PRO A 300 -27.09 -28.51 -21.65
N GLU A 301 -28.13 -28.79 -20.87
CA GLU A 301 -28.05 -28.87 -19.40
C GLU A 301 -27.03 -29.90 -18.89
N ASN A 302 -26.92 -31.05 -19.55
CA ASN A 302 -25.95 -32.10 -19.25
C ASN A 302 -24.48 -31.68 -19.45
N ASN A 303 -24.22 -30.60 -20.18
CA ASN A 303 -22.88 -30.10 -20.47
C ASN A 303 -22.51 -28.85 -19.64
N ARG A 304 -23.40 -28.39 -18.76
CA ARG A 304 -23.15 -27.20 -17.93
C ARG A 304 -22.20 -27.55 -16.78
N THR A 305 -21.19 -26.71 -16.59
CA THR A 305 -20.22 -26.83 -15.50
C THR A 305 -20.40 -25.71 -14.48
N LYS A 306 -20.08 -25.99 -13.22
CA LYS A 306 -20.08 -24.98 -12.16
C LYS A 306 -18.88 -24.06 -12.33
N PHE A 307 -19.09 -22.76 -12.17
CA PHE A 307 -17.98 -21.81 -12.10
C PHE A 307 -17.14 -22.10 -10.85
N VAL A 308 -15.82 -22.19 -11.01
CA VAL A 308 -14.88 -22.31 -9.91
C VAL A 308 -14.20 -20.95 -9.71
N ILE A 309 -14.59 -20.27 -8.62
CA ILE A 309 -13.97 -19.02 -8.20
C ILE A 309 -12.48 -19.28 -7.95
N GLY A 310 -11.60 -18.47 -8.54
CA GLY A 310 -10.17 -18.50 -8.23
C GLY A 310 -9.24 -19.12 -9.28
N ARG A 311 -9.72 -19.44 -10.49
CA ARG A 311 -8.81 -19.73 -11.63
C ARG A 311 -9.13 -18.95 -12.91
N PRO A 312 -9.22 -17.60 -12.85
CA PRO A 312 -9.11 -16.80 -14.07
C PRO A 312 -7.88 -17.22 -14.86
N ARG A 313 -7.94 -17.50 -16.15
CA ARG A 313 -6.70 -17.55 -16.97
C ARG A 313 -6.73 -16.57 -18.12
N GLU A 314 -7.90 -16.01 -18.37
CA GLU A 314 -8.11 -15.07 -19.46
C GLU A 314 -7.72 -13.67 -18.98
N PRO A 315 -6.83 -12.97 -19.71
CA PRO A 315 -6.56 -11.56 -19.44
C PRO A 315 -7.83 -10.74 -19.68
N LEU A 316 -7.94 -9.60 -19.00
CA LEU A 316 -9.08 -8.71 -19.20
C LEU A 316 -9.04 -8.06 -20.58
N THR A 317 -10.23 -7.87 -21.17
CA THR A 317 -10.35 -7.11 -22.41
C THR A 317 -10.19 -5.61 -22.16
N VAL A 318 -9.86 -4.86 -23.20
CA VAL A 318 -9.77 -3.39 -23.11
C VAL A 318 -11.11 -2.78 -22.67
N ASP A 319 -12.25 -3.32 -23.08
CA ASP A 319 -13.56 -2.81 -22.67
C ASP A 319 -13.86 -3.07 -21.19
N GLN A 320 -13.39 -4.19 -20.62
CA GLN A 320 -13.47 -4.43 -19.19
C GLN A 320 -12.62 -3.43 -18.39
N LEU A 321 -11.40 -3.14 -18.86
CA LEU A 321 -10.56 -2.11 -18.26
C LEU A 321 -11.18 -0.70 -18.37
N ARG A 322 -11.78 -0.38 -19.52
CA ARG A 322 -12.52 0.89 -19.73
C ARG A 322 -13.74 0.99 -18.82
N PHE A 323 -14.46 -0.11 -18.60
CA PHE A 323 -15.59 -0.14 -17.67
C PHE A 323 -15.12 0.20 -16.24
N VAL A 324 -14.11 -0.52 -15.73
CA VAL A 324 -13.58 -0.30 -14.38
C VAL A 324 -13.04 1.12 -14.25
N SER A 325 -12.28 1.62 -15.23
CA SER A 325 -11.72 2.98 -15.14
C SER A 325 -12.80 4.06 -15.09
N LYS A 326 -13.83 3.99 -15.95
CA LYS A 326 -14.92 4.96 -15.96
C LYS A 326 -15.75 4.94 -14.67
N ARG A 327 -15.94 3.77 -14.07
CA ARG A 327 -16.65 3.62 -12.81
C ARG A 327 -15.83 4.07 -11.62
N PHE A 328 -14.53 3.76 -11.61
CA PHE A 328 -13.61 4.22 -10.58
C PHE A 328 -13.46 5.76 -10.59
N ILE A 329 -13.45 6.39 -11.77
CA ILE A 329 -13.49 7.87 -11.88
C ILE A 329 -14.72 8.43 -11.14
N LYS A 330 -15.90 7.90 -11.44
CA LYS A 330 -17.14 8.33 -10.77
C LYS A 330 -17.12 8.08 -9.27
N PHE A 331 -16.52 6.97 -8.85
CA PHE A 331 -16.38 6.64 -7.43
C PHE A 331 -15.51 7.67 -6.70
N VAL A 332 -14.35 8.01 -7.25
CA VAL A 332 -13.45 9.03 -6.68
C VAL A 332 -14.12 10.41 -6.65
N GLU A 333 -14.73 10.82 -7.77
CA GLU A 333 -15.45 12.10 -7.88
C GLU A 333 -16.58 12.17 -6.83
N PHE A 334 -17.36 11.09 -6.69
CA PHE A 334 -18.38 10.97 -5.66
C PHE A 334 -17.81 11.11 -4.24
N MET A 335 -16.66 10.50 -3.96
CA MET A 335 -16.05 10.61 -2.63
C MET A 335 -15.52 12.01 -2.32
N LYS A 336 -15.01 12.72 -3.33
CA LYS A 336 -14.63 14.14 -3.23
C LYS A 336 -15.85 15.03 -3.01
N ASP A 337 -16.99 14.72 -3.62
CA ASP A 337 -18.24 15.45 -3.36
C ASP A 337 -18.74 15.25 -1.92
N VAL A 338 -18.56 14.04 -1.37
CA VAL A 338 -18.99 13.70 0.00
C VAL A 338 -18.08 14.31 1.08
N PHE A 339 -16.76 14.23 0.91
CA PHE A 339 -15.78 14.60 1.95
C PHE A 339 -14.96 15.86 1.64
N GLY A 340 -15.09 16.41 0.44
CA GLY A 340 -14.29 17.52 -0.05
C GLY A 340 -12.91 17.10 -0.59
N ASP A 341 -12.28 18.01 -1.33
CA ASP A 341 -10.96 17.80 -1.95
C ASP A 341 -9.79 17.82 -0.96
N ASN A 342 -10.03 18.27 0.27
CA ASN A 342 -8.98 18.49 1.28
C ASN A 342 -8.68 17.24 2.12
N VAL A 343 -9.46 16.17 1.97
CA VAL A 343 -9.25 14.93 2.72
C VAL A 343 -8.18 14.07 2.05
N PRO A 344 -7.10 13.70 2.77
CA PRO A 344 -6.07 12.82 2.24
C PRO A 344 -6.65 11.49 1.76
N MET A 345 -6.44 11.21 0.48
CA MET A 345 -6.98 10.05 -0.20
C MET A 345 -5.87 9.33 -0.95
N MET A 346 -5.78 8.01 -0.74
CA MET A 346 -4.78 7.18 -1.39
C MET A 346 -5.43 6.00 -2.11
N TYR A 347 -4.91 5.69 -3.29
CA TYR A 347 -5.19 4.42 -3.93
C TYR A 347 -4.38 3.31 -3.27
N ARG A 348 -5.08 2.35 -2.69
CA ARG A 348 -4.49 1.15 -2.12
C ARG A 348 -4.39 0.09 -3.21
N SER A 349 -3.16 -0.29 -3.52
CA SER A 349 -2.86 -1.22 -4.61
C SER A 349 -3.50 -2.60 -4.41
N SER A 350 -3.93 -3.24 -5.50
CA SER A 350 -4.74 -4.46 -5.44
C SER A 350 -3.92 -5.68 -5.01
N ASN A 351 -4.45 -6.51 -4.09
CA ASN A 351 -3.77 -7.76 -3.74
C ASN A 351 -3.72 -8.72 -4.94
N VAL A 352 -2.56 -9.37 -5.07
CA VAL A 352 -2.42 -10.62 -5.81
C VAL A 352 -2.87 -11.79 -4.94
N ARG A 353 -3.13 -12.93 -5.58
CA ARG A 353 -3.56 -14.16 -4.93
C ARG A 353 -2.34 -14.95 -4.46
N LYS A 354 -2.57 -15.88 -3.53
CA LYS A 354 -1.55 -16.83 -3.08
C LYS A 354 -1.04 -17.64 -4.27
N ASP A 355 0.26 -17.60 -4.51
CA ASP A 355 0.92 -18.27 -5.64
C ASP A 355 0.36 -17.84 -7.01
N GLY A 356 -0.14 -16.61 -7.11
CA GLY A 356 -0.72 -16.06 -8.32
C GLY A 356 0.26 -16.07 -9.50
N LYS A 357 -0.13 -16.76 -10.58
CA LYS A 357 0.60 -16.81 -11.86
C LYS A 357 -0.16 -15.98 -12.90
N ASP A 358 -0.37 -16.55 -14.09
CA ASP A 358 -1.19 -15.97 -15.16
C ASP A 358 -2.61 -15.60 -14.69
N GLU A 359 -3.09 -16.24 -13.62
CA GLU A 359 -4.39 -15.97 -13.01
C GLU A 359 -4.54 -14.54 -12.48
N ASP A 360 -3.42 -13.89 -12.15
CA ASP A 360 -3.40 -12.52 -11.68
C ASP A 360 -3.14 -11.49 -12.78
N ALA A 361 -2.96 -11.90 -14.03
CA ALA A 361 -2.75 -10.98 -15.15
C ALA A 361 -3.87 -9.92 -15.25
N GLY A 362 -5.12 -10.33 -14.99
CA GLY A 362 -6.26 -9.41 -14.97
C GLY A 362 -6.22 -8.40 -13.83
N ILE A 363 -5.96 -8.84 -12.59
CA ILE A 363 -5.90 -7.91 -11.44
C ILE A 363 -4.69 -6.98 -11.54
N LEU A 364 -3.55 -7.48 -12.02
CA LEU A 364 -2.36 -6.65 -12.30
C LEU A 364 -2.64 -5.61 -13.38
N SER A 365 -3.46 -5.94 -14.39
CA SER A 365 -3.86 -4.98 -15.43
C SER A 365 -4.77 -3.90 -14.88
N ILE A 366 -5.71 -4.25 -14.00
CA ILE A 366 -6.55 -3.26 -13.29
C ILE A 366 -5.67 -2.38 -12.39
N ASP A 367 -4.81 -2.97 -11.56
CA ASP A 367 -3.95 -2.22 -10.64
C ASP A 367 -3.04 -1.23 -11.37
N ARG A 368 -2.35 -1.65 -12.43
CA ARG A 368 -1.52 -0.77 -13.27
C ARG A 368 -2.32 0.38 -13.87
N MET A 369 -3.50 0.09 -14.40
CA MET A 369 -4.39 1.09 -14.99
C MET A 369 -4.90 2.07 -13.92
N LEU A 370 -5.32 1.59 -12.75
CA LEU A 370 -5.78 2.45 -11.65
C LEU A 370 -4.65 3.29 -11.09
N ARG A 371 -3.44 2.75 -10.90
CA ARG A 371 -2.25 3.54 -10.51
C ARG A 371 -1.98 4.70 -11.46
N SER A 372 -2.03 4.44 -12.77
CA SER A 372 -1.87 5.49 -13.78
C SER A 372 -3.01 6.52 -13.70
N LEU A 373 -4.25 6.06 -13.59
CA LEU A 373 -5.42 6.93 -13.50
C LEU A 373 -5.38 7.84 -12.26
N VAL A 374 -5.13 7.29 -11.07
CA VAL A 374 -5.21 8.04 -9.81
C VAL A 374 -4.09 9.06 -9.68
N THR A 375 -2.88 8.72 -10.14
CA THR A 375 -1.75 9.67 -10.15
C THR A 375 -1.96 10.79 -11.16
N THR A 376 -2.36 10.46 -12.40
CA THR A 376 -2.45 11.46 -13.47
C THR A 376 -3.73 12.32 -13.46
N ARG A 377 -4.88 11.75 -13.07
CA ARG A 377 -6.17 12.46 -13.10
C ARG A 377 -6.53 13.11 -11.78
N PHE A 378 -6.13 12.50 -10.68
CA PHE A 378 -6.61 12.89 -9.36
C PHE A 378 -5.50 13.34 -8.42
N ASN A 379 -4.24 13.36 -8.89
CA ASN A 379 -3.07 13.67 -8.08
C ASN A 379 -3.06 12.85 -6.78
N MET A 380 -3.41 11.57 -6.85
CA MET A 380 -3.50 10.71 -5.66
C MET A 380 -2.23 9.90 -5.45
N GLU A 381 -1.85 9.77 -4.19
CA GLU A 381 -0.76 8.89 -3.79
C GLU A 381 -1.21 7.43 -3.74
N ILE A 382 -0.24 6.52 -3.71
CA ILE A 382 -0.47 5.08 -3.76
C ILE A 382 0.03 4.44 -2.47
N PHE A 383 -0.88 3.77 -1.75
CA PHE A 383 -0.54 2.85 -0.68
C PHE A 383 -0.11 1.51 -1.31
N ASP A 384 1.20 1.31 -1.45
CA ASP A 384 1.79 0.25 -2.29
C ASP A 384 1.88 -1.13 -1.62
N TRP A 385 0.80 -1.52 -0.93
CA TRP A 385 0.70 -2.79 -0.21
C TRP A 385 1.01 -4.03 -1.04
N SER A 386 0.44 -4.12 -2.24
CA SER A 386 0.51 -5.31 -3.09
C SER A 386 1.94 -5.69 -3.45
N ARG A 387 2.80 -4.70 -3.69
CA ARG A 387 4.21 -4.90 -4.02
C ARG A 387 4.98 -5.46 -2.83
N LEU A 388 4.73 -4.93 -1.63
CA LEU A 388 5.39 -5.37 -0.40
C LEU A 388 4.93 -6.75 0.05
N ALA A 389 3.66 -7.07 -0.20
CA ALA A 389 3.06 -8.34 0.16
C ALA A 389 3.32 -9.45 -0.87
N TYR A 390 3.81 -9.09 -2.05
CA TYR A 390 4.17 -10.05 -3.09
C TYR A 390 5.27 -11.02 -2.61
N GLY A 391 5.07 -12.32 -2.83
CA GLY A 391 6.01 -13.35 -2.40
C GLY A 391 5.82 -13.84 -0.96
N ALA A 392 5.02 -13.17 -0.13
CA ALA A 392 4.69 -13.62 1.24
C ALA A 392 3.62 -14.73 1.26
N THR A 393 3.75 -15.75 0.41
CA THR A 393 2.68 -16.74 0.17
C THR A 393 2.37 -17.61 1.38
N SER A 394 3.34 -17.81 2.28
CA SER A 394 3.14 -18.50 3.57
C SER A 394 2.24 -17.74 4.55
N GLU A 395 2.07 -16.44 4.34
CA GLU A 395 1.29 -15.55 5.22
C GLU A 395 -0.20 -15.50 4.81
N TYR A 396 -0.60 -16.22 3.77
CA TYR A 396 -1.99 -16.33 3.35
C TYR A 396 -2.71 -17.44 4.12
N LYS A 397 -3.86 -17.11 4.74
CA LYS A 397 -4.75 -18.12 5.38
C LYS A 397 -5.59 -18.89 4.36
N ASP A 398 -5.89 -18.27 3.22
CA ASP A 398 -6.60 -18.88 2.11
C ASP A 398 -6.04 -18.38 0.79
N PHE A 399 -6.75 -18.52 -0.32
CA PHE A 399 -6.22 -18.17 -1.63
C PHE A 399 -6.05 -16.66 -1.86
N ILE A 400 -6.73 -15.80 -1.10
CA ILE A 400 -6.74 -14.35 -1.34
C ILE A 400 -6.44 -13.53 -0.09
N HIS A 401 -6.79 -14.03 1.10
CA HIS A 401 -6.65 -13.29 2.34
C HIS A 401 -5.35 -13.66 3.06
N PHE A 402 -4.64 -12.63 3.51
CA PHE A 402 -3.61 -12.77 4.52
C PHE A 402 -4.20 -13.29 5.85
N SER A 403 -3.43 -14.09 6.56
CA SER A 403 -3.67 -14.45 7.95
C SER A 403 -3.31 -13.27 8.86
N LYS A 404 -3.70 -13.38 10.12
CA LYS A 404 -3.15 -12.57 11.18
C LYS A 404 -1.69 -12.98 11.37
N GLY A 405 -0.74 -12.06 11.21
CA GLY A 405 0.67 -12.42 11.21
C GLY A 405 1.58 -11.23 10.92
N ARG A 406 2.71 -11.51 10.26
CA ARG A 406 3.76 -10.52 9.98
C ARG A 406 3.29 -9.48 8.97
N MET A 407 2.57 -9.93 7.95
CA MET A 407 2.03 -9.04 6.92
C MET A 407 0.93 -8.13 7.47
N SER A 408 0.00 -8.66 8.27
CA SER A 408 -1.02 -7.80 8.87
C SER A 408 -0.42 -6.76 9.82
N TRP A 409 0.68 -7.11 10.51
CA TRP A 409 1.42 -6.17 11.34
C TRP A 409 2.03 -5.03 10.50
N LEU A 410 2.75 -5.36 9.43
CA LEU A 410 3.34 -4.37 8.52
C LEU A 410 2.27 -3.47 7.88
N PHE A 411 1.11 -4.02 7.51
CA PHE A 411 0.00 -3.24 7.00
C PHE A 411 -0.42 -2.14 7.99
N SER A 412 -0.49 -2.46 9.28
CA SER A 412 -0.79 -1.50 10.35
C SER A 412 0.28 -0.42 10.49
N ASP A 413 1.56 -0.79 10.43
CA ASP A 413 2.68 0.17 10.47
C ASP A 413 2.62 1.14 9.27
N MET A 414 2.35 0.62 8.08
CA MET A 414 2.15 1.44 6.88
C MET A 414 0.97 2.40 7.05
N LEU A 415 -0.18 1.89 7.49
CA LEU A 415 -1.39 2.70 7.67
C LEU A 415 -1.14 3.89 8.61
N LEU A 416 -0.45 3.63 9.73
CA LEU A 416 -0.12 4.67 10.70
C LEU A 416 0.97 5.62 10.22
N HIS A 417 1.93 5.18 9.40
CA HIS A 417 2.88 6.08 8.75
C HIS A 417 2.18 7.14 7.88
N TYR A 418 1.20 6.73 7.07
CA TYR A 418 0.46 7.70 6.26
C TYR A 418 -0.48 8.59 7.09
N LEU A 419 -1.04 8.09 8.18
CA LEU A 419 -1.80 8.93 9.12
C LEU A 419 -0.90 9.94 9.85
N PHE A 420 0.31 9.52 10.24
CA PHE A 420 1.34 10.38 10.83
C PHE A 420 1.65 11.55 9.89
N ARG A 421 1.83 11.27 8.60
CA ARG A 421 2.05 12.29 7.57
C ARG A 421 0.83 13.20 7.37
N ALA A 422 -0.38 12.65 7.29
CA ALA A 422 -1.62 13.44 7.23
C ALA A 422 -1.78 14.38 8.45
N SER A 423 -1.17 14.01 9.57
CA SER A 423 -1.13 14.83 10.80
C SER A 423 0.00 15.87 10.82
N GLY A 424 0.79 16.00 9.75
CA GLY A 424 1.90 16.96 9.61
C GLY A 424 3.27 16.40 9.99
N GLY A 425 3.36 15.09 10.18
CA GLY A 425 4.61 14.39 10.44
C GLY A 425 5.48 14.25 9.20
N VAL A 426 6.79 14.38 9.36
CA VAL A 426 7.78 14.12 8.30
C VAL A 426 8.82 13.16 8.82
N GLU A 427 8.98 12.04 8.12
CA GLU A 427 9.93 10.98 8.41
C GLU A 427 10.82 10.76 7.18
N ILE A 428 12.13 10.71 7.37
CA ILE A 428 13.11 10.50 6.29
C ILE A 428 14.16 9.52 6.81
N GLU A 429 14.35 8.40 6.10
CA GLU A 429 15.34 7.37 6.45
C GLU A 429 15.19 6.84 7.89
N GLY A 430 13.96 6.55 8.31
CA GLY A 430 13.66 6.07 9.67
C GLY A 430 13.77 7.15 10.76
N VAL A 431 14.14 8.39 10.40
CA VAL A 431 14.29 9.50 11.33
C VAL A 431 13.15 10.50 11.18
N VAL A 432 12.43 10.73 12.28
CA VAL A 432 11.41 11.78 12.35
C VAL A 432 12.07 13.16 12.32
N LYS A 433 11.83 13.90 11.23
CA LYS A 433 12.32 15.28 11.03
C LYS A 433 11.32 16.31 11.55
N THR A 434 10.03 15.98 11.54
CA THR A 434 8.98 16.85 12.03
C THR A 434 7.91 16.02 12.72
N TRP A 435 7.57 16.39 13.94
CA TRP A 435 6.46 15.81 14.68
C TRP A 435 5.18 16.63 14.43
N PRO A 436 4.02 15.97 14.28
CA PRO A 436 2.71 16.63 14.28
C PRO A 436 2.57 17.59 15.47
N GLN A 437 2.07 18.80 15.20
CA GLN A 437 1.84 19.81 16.22
C GLN A 437 0.36 19.88 16.56
N GLU A 438 0.00 19.90 17.84
CA GLU A 438 -1.41 19.88 18.29
C GLU A 438 -2.28 20.95 17.61
N LYS A 439 -1.71 22.14 17.36
CA LYS A 439 -2.41 23.26 16.74
C LYS A 439 -2.68 23.09 15.24
N THR A 440 -1.87 22.30 14.54
CA THR A 440 -1.91 22.20 13.06
C THR A 440 -2.20 20.78 12.58
N MET A 441 -2.20 19.77 13.45
CA MET A 441 -2.36 18.37 13.09
C MET A 441 -3.76 18.02 12.54
N HIS A 442 -4.70 18.96 12.53
CA HIS A 442 -6.03 18.83 11.94
C HIS A 442 -6.17 19.61 10.61
N ASP A 443 -5.15 20.38 10.20
CA ASP A 443 -5.06 20.96 8.86
C ASP A 443 -4.53 19.92 7.88
N LEU A 444 -5.38 18.94 7.57
CA LEU A 444 -5.01 17.76 6.79
C LEU A 444 -4.45 18.13 5.42
N LYS A 445 -5.01 19.15 4.77
CA LYS A 445 -4.57 19.61 3.46
C LYS A 445 -3.15 20.15 3.52
N ALA A 446 -2.92 21.15 4.37
CA ALA A 446 -1.61 21.79 4.45
C ALA A 446 -0.53 20.77 4.85
N ASN A 447 -0.86 19.86 5.77
CA ASN A 447 0.04 18.80 6.22
C ASN A 447 0.37 17.79 5.10
N TRP A 448 -0.64 17.35 4.35
CA TRP A 448 -0.45 16.39 3.27
C TRP A 448 0.40 16.97 2.13
N GLU A 449 0.12 18.22 1.75
CA GLU A 449 0.80 18.94 0.66
C GLU A 449 2.32 19.12 0.90
N VAL A 450 2.81 19.02 2.15
CA VAL A 450 4.24 19.18 2.48
C VAL A 450 5.14 18.28 1.63
N CYS A 451 4.78 17.01 1.45
CA CYS A 451 5.56 16.06 0.65
C CYS A 451 4.84 15.59 -0.61
N HIS A 452 3.57 15.95 -0.79
CA HIS A 452 2.68 15.35 -1.77
C HIS A 452 3.22 15.39 -3.21
N ASP A 453 3.64 16.57 -3.68
CA ASP A 453 4.08 16.78 -5.05
C ASP A 453 5.31 15.91 -5.39
N TYR A 454 6.20 15.68 -4.43
CA TYR A 454 7.37 14.81 -4.60
C TYR A 454 6.98 13.34 -4.70
N LEU A 455 5.92 12.94 -4.00
CA LEU A 455 5.54 11.53 -3.86
C LEU A 455 4.56 11.06 -4.94
N VAL A 456 3.79 11.98 -5.54
CA VAL A 456 2.94 11.67 -6.71
C VAL A 456 3.74 11.70 -8.00
N ASP A 457 4.69 12.62 -8.15
CA ASP A 457 5.47 12.77 -9.38
C ASP A 457 6.22 11.46 -9.73
N THR A 458 5.91 10.94 -10.91
CA THR A 458 6.49 9.70 -11.42
C THR A 458 7.89 9.89 -11.98
N THR A 459 8.32 11.13 -12.22
CA THR A 459 9.65 11.48 -12.73
C THR A 459 10.71 11.61 -11.63
N ASN A 460 10.29 11.75 -10.37
CA ASN A 460 11.16 11.78 -9.19
C ASN A 460 11.52 10.38 -8.66
N ARG A 461 11.41 9.34 -9.49
CA ARG A 461 11.71 7.94 -9.13
C ARG A 461 12.95 7.41 -9.83
#